data_AF-A0A6H0SHR8-F1
#
_entry.id   AF-A0A6H0SHR8-F1
#
_cell.length_a   1.000
_cell.length_b   1.000
_cell.length_c   1.000
_cell.angle_alpha   90.00
_cell.angle_beta   90.00
_cell.angle_gamma   90.00
#
_symmetry.space_group_name_H-M   'P 1'
#
loop_
_entity.id
_entity.type
_entity.pdbx_description
1 polymer ?
#
loop_
_entity_poly.entity_id
_entity_poly.type
_entity_poly.pdbx_seq_one_letter_code
_entity_poly.pdbx_strand_id
1 'polypeptide(L)'
;MSEKNQLLELVPAPSDVISIVHRLVESRRPKNDSQREALFTQLGFISRISQDNPDEQSALRINPLDVGLGSTVLGTWGTYEKDFLDVTLHLYTSTKPGSAETRQGFLQIKNELSDLYGPATHPWEDEQQPPCIWEWNGWAITMHLFNARDSAVMLTVENTDLAQRIDAEEATH
;
A
#
# COMPACT_ATOMS: atom_id res chain seq x y z
N MET A 1 4.31 -21.35 -34.33
CA MET A 1 4.79 -19.96 -34.11
C MET A 1 4.90 -19.79 -32.61
N SER A 2 6.09 -19.56 -32.09
CA SER A 2 6.31 -19.41 -30.65
C SER A 2 6.02 -17.96 -30.29
N GLU A 3 4.85 -17.68 -29.70
CA GLU A 3 4.61 -16.41 -29.02
C GLU A 3 5.63 -16.33 -27.88
N LYS A 4 6.70 -15.55 -28.09
CA LYS A 4 7.51 -15.08 -26.98
C LYS A 4 6.55 -14.25 -26.12
N ASN A 5 6.19 -14.80 -24.97
CA ASN A 5 5.51 -14.08 -23.91
C ASN A 5 6.43 -12.92 -23.49
N GLN A 6 6.35 -11.80 -24.19
CA GLN A 6 7.08 -10.59 -23.85
C GLN A 6 6.44 -10.08 -22.56
N LEU A 7 7.06 -10.41 -21.43
CA LEU A 7 6.76 -9.75 -20.16
C LEU A 7 6.90 -8.24 -20.40
N LEU A 8 5.83 -7.49 -20.16
CA LEU A 8 5.89 -6.04 -20.26
C LEU A 8 6.92 -5.55 -19.24
N GLU A 9 7.78 -4.62 -19.65
CA GLU A 9 8.67 -3.93 -18.73
C GLU A 9 7.81 -3.02 -17.86
N LEU A 10 7.65 -3.39 -16.59
CA LEU A 10 6.82 -2.67 -15.63
C LEU A 10 7.61 -1.50 -15.06
N VAL A 11 6.95 -0.35 -14.96
CA VAL A 11 7.50 0.85 -14.33
C VAL A 11 6.53 1.32 -13.23
N PRO A 12 6.93 1.32 -11.95
CA PRO A 12 8.22 0.85 -11.43
C PRO A 12 8.41 -0.67 -11.61
N ALA A 13 9.65 -1.15 -11.47
CA ALA A 13 9.87 -2.60 -11.42
C ALA A 13 9.24 -3.16 -10.12
N PRO A 14 8.57 -4.33 -10.14
CA PRO A 14 7.99 -4.92 -8.94
C PRO A 14 8.98 -5.09 -7.80
N SER A 15 10.22 -5.49 -8.09
CA SER A 15 11.27 -5.64 -7.09
C SER A 15 11.61 -4.33 -6.35
N ASP A 16 11.48 -3.17 -6.99
CA ASP A 16 11.67 -1.87 -6.35
C ASP A 16 10.53 -1.57 -5.35
N VAL A 17 9.29 -1.92 -5.73
CA VAL A 17 8.12 -1.83 -4.84
C VAL A 17 8.31 -2.75 -3.63
N ILE A 18 8.70 -4.00 -3.87
CA ILE A 18 8.94 -5.00 -2.82
C ILE A 18 10.06 -4.54 -1.88
N SER A 19 11.14 -3.96 -2.41
CA SER A 19 12.24 -3.43 -1.61
C SER A 19 11.80 -2.29 -0.68
N ILE A 20 10.82 -1.48 -1.09
CA ILE A 20 10.25 -0.42 -0.25
C ILE A 20 9.35 -1.02 0.84
N VAL A 21 8.44 -1.91 0.45
CA VAL A 21 7.53 -2.58 1.40
C VAL A 21 8.32 -3.34 2.45
N HIS A 22 9.33 -4.12 2.02
CA HIS A 22 10.18 -4.89 2.91
C HIS A 22 10.91 -4.02 3.94
N ARG A 23 11.57 -2.94 3.50
CA ARG A 23 12.25 -2.03 4.44
C ARG A 23 11.28 -1.36 5.42
N LEU A 24 10.04 -1.08 4.99
CA LEU A 24 9.02 -0.51 5.86
C LEU A 24 8.56 -1.52 6.93
N VAL A 25 8.22 -2.76 6.54
CA VAL A 25 7.68 -3.75 7.48
C VAL A 25 8.73 -4.39 8.39
N GLU A 26 10.00 -4.36 7.99
CA GLU A 26 11.14 -4.72 8.87
C GLU A 26 11.50 -3.61 9.86
N SER A 27 11.01 -2.38 9.61
CA SER A 27 11.26 -1.28 10.52
C SER A 27 10.30 -1.32 11.72
N ARG A 28 10.78 -0.79 12.84
CA ARG A 28 9.94 -0.63 14.03
C ARG A 28 8.82 0.36 13.75
N ARG A 29 7.58 -0.05 14.08
CA ARG A 29 6.40 0.81 14.02
C ARG A 29 6.62 2.12 14.78
N PRO A 30 6.38 3.30 14.15
CA PRO A 30 6.47 4.58 14.83
C PRO A 30 5.33 4.71 15.82
N LYS A 31 5.63 5.18 17.04
CA LYS A 31 4.65 5.43 18.11
C LYS A 31 4.27 6.89 18.26
N ASN A 32 4.93 7.76 17.50
CA ASN A 32 4.70 9.20 17.49
C ASN A 32 5.30 9.79 16.21
N ASP A 33 4.99 11.05 15.96
CA ASP A 33 5.38 11.76 14.75
C ASP A 33 6.91 11.84 14.57
N SER A 34 7.68 12.11 15.63
CA SER A 34 9.15 12.15 15.54
C SER A 34 9.76 10.82 15.11
N GLN A 35 9.18 9.69 15.57
CA GLN A 35 9.60 8.36 15.12
C GLN A 35 9.21 8.08 13.67
N ARG A 36 8.04 8.57 13.21
CA ARG A 36 7.64 8.50 11.80
C ARG A 36 8.61 9.29 10.94
N GLU A 37 8.97 10.52 11.31
CA GLU A 37 9.92 11.34 10.55
C GLU A 37 11.29 10.68 10.44
N ALA A 38 11.79 10.11 11.53
CA ALA A 38 13.04 9.36 11.54
C ALA A 38 12.97 8.15 10.60
N LEU A 39 11.87 7.40 10.64
CA LEU A 39 11.63 6.27 9.75
C LEU A 39 11.60 6.70 8.28
N PHE A 40 10.82 7.73 7.94
CA PHE A 40 10.71 8.21 6.57
C PHE A 40 12.04 8.74 6.04
N THR A 41 12.80 9.46 6.88
CA THR A 41 14.16 9.89 6.54
C THR A 41 15.08 8.71 6.26
N GLN A 42 15.04 7.67 7.09
CA GLN A 42 15.83 6.44 6.90
C GLN A 42 15.45 5.71 5.60
N LEU A 43 14.16 5.69 5.25
CA LEU A 43 13.66 5.04 4.04
C LEU A 43 13.88 5.87 2.77
N GLY A 44 14.22 7.16 2.92
CA GLY A 44 14.36 8.11 1.82
C GLY A 44 13.02 8.64 1.31
N PHE A 45 11.96 8.56 2.11
CA PHE A 45 10.64 9.07 1.74
C PHE A 45 10.56 10.58 1.95
N ILE A 46 9.84 11.25 1.06
CA ILE A 46 9.53 12.67 1.16
C ILE A 46 8.04 12.81 1.50
N SER A 47 7.74 13.00 2.78
CA SER A 47 6.38 13.30 3.24
C SER A 47 6.08 14.79 3.15
N ARG A 48 4.88 15.14 2.71
CA ARG A 48 4.34 16.51 2.81
C ARG A 48 3.05 16.47 3.62
N ILE A 49 2.77 17.52 4.38
CA ILE A 49 1.47 17.67 5.04
C ILE A 49 0.53 18.36 4.06
N SER A 50 -0.68 17.81 3.86
CA SER A 50 -1.69 18.48 3.04
C SER A 50 -2.18 19.74 3.74
N GLN A 51 -2.08 20.89 3.09
CA GLN A 51 -2.61 22.16 3.60
C GLN A 51 -4.13 22.29 3.40
N ASP A 52 -4.70 21.47 2.52
CA ASP A 52 -6.08 21.58 2.04
C ASP A 52 -7.07 20.67 2.78
N ASN A 53 -6.79 20.27 4.02
CA ASN A 53 -7.76 19.44 4.75
C ASN A 53 -8.85 20.36 5.34
N PRO A 54 -10.08 20.40 4.79
CA PRO A 54 -11.09 21.40 5.13
C PRO A 54 -11.66 21.23 6.54
N ASP A 55 -11.36 20.11 7.20
CA ASP A 55 -11.88 19.78 8.52
C ASP A 55 -10.74 19.43 9.48
N GLU A 56 -10.27 20.43 10.23
CA GLU A 56 -9.28 20.22 11.28
C GLU A 56 -9.74 19.21 12.34
N GLN A 57 -11.06 18.94 12.40
CA GLN A 57 -11.71 18.04 13.35
C GLN A 57 -11.72 16.57 12.89
N SER A 58 -11.37 16.25 11.64
CA SER A 58 -11.30 14.85 11.18
C SER A 58 -10.20 14.07 11.90
N ALA A 59 -10.58 12.93 12.49
CA ALA A 59 -9.64 12.01 13.13
C ALA A 59 -8.68 11.40 12.10
N LEU A 60 -9.18 11.06 10.90
CA LEU A 60 -8.38 10.57 9.79
C LEU A 60 -7.80 11.72 8.98
N ARG A 61 -6.48 11.69 8.73
CA ARG A 61 -5.78 12.61 7.83
C ARG A 61 -4.93 11.82 6.84
N ILE A 62 -5.01 12.21 5.57
CA ILE A 62 -4.23 11.62 4.48
C ILE A 62 -3.32 12.69 3.91
N ASN A 63 -2.05 12.33 3.73
CA ASN A 63 -0.99 13.25 3.36
C ASN A 63 -0.19 12.69 2.17
N PRO A 64 0.26 13.54 1.23
CA PRO A 64 1.09 13.07 0.11
C PRO A 64 2.42 12.46 0.58
N LEU A 65 2.83 11.39 -0.10
CA LEU A 65 4.10 10.72 0.11
C LEU A 65 4.79 10.44 -1.23
N ASP A 66 6.05 10.83 -1.35
CA ASP A 66 6.93 10.34 -2.41
C ASP A 66 7.87 9.28 -1.81
N VAL A 67 7.82 8.07 -2.38
CA VAL A 67 8.63 6.92 -1.96
C VAL A 67 9.81 6.63 -2.89
N GLY A 68 10.07 7.51 -3.86
CA GLY A 68 11.19 7.39 -4.79
C GLY A 68 10.98 6.39 -5.93
N LEU A 69 9.74 6.00 -6.23
CA LEU A 69 9.39 5.07 -7.32
C LEU A 69 9.05 5.75 -8.66
N GLY A 70 9.32 7.05 -8.76
CA GLY A 70 9.00 7.87 -9.93
C GLY A 70 7.62 8.51 -9.87
N SER A 71 7.41 9.50 -10.75
CA SER A 71 6.26 10.41 -10.70
C SER A 71 4.91 9.79 -11.06
N THR A 72 4.89 8.55 -11.54
CA THR A 72 3.66 7.83 -11.92
C THR A 72 3.03 7.11 -10.74
N VAL A 73 3.77 6.91 -9.64
CA VAL A 73 3.25 6.31 -8.41
C VAL A 73 2.66 7.40 -7.53
N LEU A 74 1.37 7.25 -7.19
CA LEU A 74 0.73 8.09 -6.19
C LEU A 74 0.88 7.43 -4.83
N GLY A 75 1.69 8.04 -3.96
CA GLY A 75 1.85 7.63 -2.57
C GLY A 75 1.14 8.56 -1.60
N THR A 76 0.59 7.98 -0.53
CA THR A 76 0.04 8.71 0.61
C THR A 76 0.46 8.05 1.91
N TRP A 77 0.37 8.81 3.00
CA TRP A 77 0.45 8.28 4.35
C TRP A 77 -0.69 8.82 5.21
N GLY A 78 -1.21 7.97 6.09
CA GLY A 78 -2.36 8.23 6.93
C GLY A 78 -2.01 8.46 8.39
N THR A 79 -2.85 9.23 9.08
CA THR A 79 -2.90 9.25 10.56
C THR A 79 -4.32 9.15 11.04
N TYR A 80 -4.54 8.46 12.16
CA TYR A 80 -5.79 8.48 12.92
C TYR A 80 -5.51 9.09 14.30
N GLU A 81 -6.26 10.15 14.67
CA GLU A 81 -6.03 10.91 15.92
C GLU A 81 -4.56 11.35 16.13
N LYS A 82 -3.85 11.67 15.03
CA LYS A 82 -2.42 12.03 14.98
C LYS A 82 -1.45 10.85 15.15
N ASP A 83 -1.92 9.65 15.43
CA ASP A 83 -1.10 8.44 15.40
C ASP A 83 -0.88 7.99 13.95
N PHE A 84 0.33 7.53 13.64
CA PHE A 84 0.65 7.02 12.30
C PHE A 84 -0.11 5.72 12.01
N LEU A 85 -0.86 5.73 10.89
CA LEU A 85 -1.72 4.62 10.49
C LEU A 85 -1.09 3.79 9.38
N ASP A 86 -0.90 4.38 8.21
CA ASP A 86 -0.56 3.63 7.01
C ASP A 86 0.35 4.39 6.02
N VAL A 87 0.93 3.61 5.10
CA VAL A 87 1.37 4.08 3.79
C VAL A 87 0.52 3.38 2.73
N THR A 88 0.01 4.15 1.76
CA THR A 88 -0.75 3.61 0.62
C THR A 88 -0.11 4.04 -0.70
N LEU A 89 0.06 3.10 -1.63
CA LEU A 89 0.62 3.30 -2.96
C LEU A 89 -0.39 2.87 -4.02
N HIS A 90 -0.60 3.72 -5.03
CA HIS A 90 -1.32 3.36 -6.25
C HIS A 90 -0.30 3.14 -7.37
N LEU A 91 -0.26 1.90 -7.85
CA LEU A 91 0.71 1.37 -8.80
C LEU A 91 0.00 0.96 -10.09
N TYR A 92 0.72 1.04 -11.21
CA TYR A 92 0.26 0.58 -12.52
C TYR A 92 -1.16 1.06 -12.87
N THR A 93 -1.42 2.35 -12.65
CA THR A 93 -2.72 2.97 -12.88
C THR A 93 -2.98 3.12 -14.38
N SER A 94 -4.22 2.88 -14.80
CA SER A 94 -4.63 2.92 -16.19
C SER A 94 -6.13 3.25 -16.26
N THR A 95 -6.50 4.13 -17.20
CA THR A 95 -7.92 4.44 -17.49
C THR A 95 -8.61 3.32 -18.27
N LYS A 96 -7.87 2.29 -18.71
CA LYS A 96 -8.40 1.11 -19.37
C LYS A 96 -8.79 0.06 -18.32
N PRO A 97 -10.03 -0.46 -18.32
CA PRO A 97 -10.42 -1.61 -17.53
C PRO A 97 -9.60 -2.85 -17.90
N GLY A 98 -9.28 -3.68 -16.91
CA GLY A 98 -8.51 -4.92 -17.09
C GLY A 98 -7.17 -4.74 -17.81
N SER A 99 -6.43 -3.65 -17.54
CA SER A 99 -5.10 -3.44 -18.16
C SER A 99 -4.18 -4.63 -17.90
N ALA A 100 -3.46 -5.04 -18.96
CA ALA A 100 -2.48 -6.10 -18.89
C ALA A 100 -1.29 -5.71 -18.00
N GLU A 101 -0.84 -4.44 -18.04
CA GLU A 101 0.21 -3.94 -17.15
C GLU A 101 -0.20 -4.05 -15.69
N THR A 102 -1.39 -3.56 -15.34
CA THR A 102 -1.90 -3.60 -13.96
C THR A 102 -2.01 -5.04 -13.45
N ARG A 103 -2.57 -5.94 -14.27
CA ARG A 103 -2.71 -7.35 -13.91
C ARG A 103 -1.35 -8.03 -13.75
N GLN A 104 -0.40 -7.75 -14.65
CA GLN A 104 0.95 -8.30 -14.55
C GLN A 104 1.66 -7.79 -13.29
N GLY A 105 1.59 -6.49 -13.02
CA GLY A 105 2.18 -5.89 -11.81
C GLY A 105 1.59 -6.45 -10.52
N PHE A 106 0.27 -6.61 -10.46
CA PHE A 106 -0.40 -7.26 -9.33
C PHE A 106 0.12 -8.68 -9.10
N LEU A 107 0.20 -9.51 -10.15
CA LEU A 107 0.63 -10.90 -10.02
C LEU A 107 2.10 -11.01 -9.60
N GLN A 108 2.98 -10.17 -10.16
CA GLN A 108 4.40 -10.18 -9.80
C GLN A 108 4.61 -9.75 -8.34
N ILE A 109 4.00 -8.63 -7.91
CA ILE A 109 4.05 -8.20 -6.51
C ILE A 109 3.46 -9.26 -5.58
N LYS A 110 2.30 -9.84 -5.92
CA LYS A 110 1.67 -10.90 -5.11
C LYS A 110 2.62 -12.08 -4.89
N ASN A 111 3.26 -12.54 -5.96
CA ASN A 111 4.17 -13.68 -5.90
C ASN A 111 5.38 -13.36 -5.04
N GLU A 112 6.03 -12.21 -5.25
CA GLU A 112 7.20 -11.81 -4.46
C GLU A 112 6.88 -11.58 -2.99
N LEU A 113 5.74 -10.94 -2.65
CA LEU A 113 5.28 -10.83 -1.27
C LEU A 113 5.01 -12.22 -0.66
N SER A 114 4.44 -13.14 -1.44
CA SER A 114 4.14 -14.48 -0.96
C SER A 114 5.39 -15.33 -0.74
N ASP A 115 6.43 -15.12 -1.55
CA ASP A 115 7.72 -15.76 -1.38
C ASP A 115 8.44 -15.26 -0.11
N LEU A 116 8.24 -13.99 0.27
CA LEU A 116 8.85 -13.39 1.46
C LEU A 116 8.08 -13.68 2.76
N TYR A 117 6.75 -13.56 2.74
CA TYR A 117 5.92 -13.56 3.95
C TYR A 117 4.95 -14.76 4.04
N GLY A 118 5.03 -15.70 3.10
CA GLY A 118 4.10 -16.81 2.98
C GLY A 118 2.83 -16.46 2.21
N PRO A 119 1.92 -17.42 2.00
CA PRO A 119 0.72 -17.19 1.19
C PRO A 119 -0.18 -16.10 1.79
N ALA A 120 -0.75 -15.28 0.92
CA ALA A 120 -1.74 -14.28 1.32
C ALA A 120 -2.98 -14.94 1.95
N THR A 121 -3.59 -14.28 2.92
CA THR A 121 -4.94 -14.58 3.40
C THR A 121 -5.97 -13.78 2.60
N HIS A 122 -7.20 -14.29 2.58
CA HIS A 122 -8.34 -13.70 1.90
C HIS A 122 -9.51 -13.64 2.89
N PRO A 123 -9.96 -12.45 3.31
CA PRO A 123 -10.97 -12.32 4.36
C PRO A 123 -12.39 -12.67 3.89
N TRP A 124 -12.67 -12.57 2.58
CA TRP A 124 -14.00 -12.81 2.02
C TRP A 124 -13.92 -13.84 0.88
N GLU A 125 -14.58 -14.98 1.05
CA GLU A 125 -14.58 -16.07 0.06
C GLU A 125 -15.51 -15.78 -1.14
N ASP A 126 -16.49 -14.90 -0.98
CA ASP A 126 -17.57 -14.65 -1.96
C ASP A 126 -17.25 -13.53 -2.96
N GLU A 127 -16.15 -12.80 -2.77
CA GLU A 127 -15.74 -11.76 -3.72
C GLU A 127 -15.04 -12.39 -4.93
N GLN A 128 -15.37 -11.90 -6.14
CA GLN A 128 -14.66 -12.35 -7.35
C GLN A 128 -13.18 -11.99 -7.33
N GLN A 129 -12.81 -10.99 -6.53
CA GLN A 129 -11.45 -10.45 -6.47
C GLN A 129 -11.15 -9.90 -5.08
N PRO A 130 -11.01 -10.77 -4.06
CA PRO A 130 -10.74 -10.33 -2.69
C PRO A 130 -9.33 -9.73 -2.60
N PRO A 131 -9.09 -8.85 -1.62
CA PRO A 131 -7.75 -8.39 -1.32
C PRO A 131 -6.83 -9.56 -0.95
N CYS A 132 -5.54 -9.38 -1.23
CA CYS A 132 -4.48 -10.23 -0.68
C CYS A 132 -3.93 -9.55 0.57
N ILE A 133 -3.93 -10.25 1.70
CA ILE A 133 -3.44 -9.71 2.98
C ILE A 133 -2.28 -10.57 3.49
N TRP A 134 -1.24 -9.90 3.97
CA TRP A 134 -0.13 -10.51 4.71
C TRP A 134 0.05 -9.76 6.02
N GLU A 135 0.40 -10.47 7.09
CA GLU A 135 0.77 -9.86 8.36
C GLU A 135 2.22 -10.19 8.69
N TRP A 136 3.00 -9.15 9.02
CA TRP A 136 4.40 -9.31 9.35
C TRP A 136 4.86 -8.22 10.32
N ASN A 137 5.51 -8.60 11.42
CA ASN A 137 6.05 -7.67 12.42
C ASN A 137 5.07 -6.60 12.95
N GLY A 138 3.77 -6.93 13.02
CA GLY A 138 2.72 -5.99 13.45
C GLY A 138 2.29 -4.98 12.36
N TRP A 139 2.71 -5.20 11.12
CA TRP A 139 2.18 -4.54 9.94
C TRP A 139 1.23 -5.47 9.19
N ALA A 140 0.16 -4.92 8.65
CA ALA A 140 -0.66 -5.56 7.63
C ALA A 140 -0.25 -4.99 6.27
N ILE A 141 0.05 -5.86 5.32
CA ILE A 141 0.25 -5.51 3.91
C ILE A 141 -1.01 -5.96 3.18
N THR A 142 -1.76 -5.01 2.64
CA THR A 142 -3.01 -5.27 1.93
C THR A 142 -2.88 -4.83 0.49
N MET A 143 -3.17 -5.73 -0.46
CA MET A 143 -3.11 -5.43 -1.88
C MET A 143 -4.44 -5.70 -2.57
N HIS A 144 -4.97 -4.67 -3.24
CA HIS A 144 -6.17 -4.72 -4.06
C HIS A 144 -5.82 -4.60 -5.54
N LEU A 145 -6.61 -5.27 -6.39
CA LEU A 145 -6.62 -5.07 -7.83
C LEU A 145 -7.98 -4.51 -8.24
N PHE A 146 -7.99 -3.24 -8.61
CA PHE A 146 -9.12 -2.60 -9.25
C PHE A 146 -9.04 -2.83 -10.75
N ASN A 147 -10.13 -3.25 -11.39
CA ASN A 147 -10.16 -3.53 -12.83
C ASN A 147 -11.49 -3.21 -13.54
N ALA A 148 -12.51 -2.70 -12.82
CA ALA A 148 -13.87 -2.58 -13.35
C ALA A 148 -14.07 -1.39 -14.30
N ARG A 149 -13.60 -0.18 -13.92
CA ARG A 149 -13.69 1.04 -14.74
C ARG A 149 -12.30 1.52 -15.13
N ASP A 150 -11.50 1.82 -14.11
CA ASP A 150 -10.08 2.09 -14.22
C ASP A 150 -9.35 0.87 -13.63
N SER A 151 -8.11 0.64 -14.05
CA SER A 151 -7.26 -0.40 -13.49
C SER A 151 -6.20 0.21 -12.60
N ALA A 152 -6.02 -0.34 -11.41
CA ALA A 152 -4.94 0.04 -10.51
C ALA A 152 -4.60 -1.10 -9.55
N VAL A 153 -3.35 -1.17 -9.13
CA VAL A 153 -2.95 -1.92 -7.94
C VAL A 153 -2.86 -0.93 -6.80
N MET A 154 -3.62 -1.16 -5.73
CA MET A 154 -3.48 -0.40 -4.48
C MET A 154 -2.79 -1.30 -3.47
N LEU A 155 -1.67 -0.83 -2.93
CA LEU A 155 -0.91 -1.52 -1.89
C LEU A 155 -0.86 -0.62 -0.66
N THR A 156 -1.35 -1.13 0.46
CA THR A 156 -1.38 -0.44 1.75
C THR A 156 -0.53 -1.23 2.74
N VAL A 157 0.29 -0.53 3.52
CA VAL A 157 1.02 -1.06 4.67
C VAL A 157 0.53 -0.33 5.91
N GLU A 158 -0.14 -1.04 6.81
CA GLU A 158 -0.90 -0.47 7.92
C GLU A 158 -0.45 -1.01 9.28
N ASN A 159 -0.47 -0.14 10.29
CA ASN A 159 -0.22 -0.50 11.67
C ASN A 159 -1.41 -1.28 12.27
N THR A 160 -1.23 -2.60 12.47
CA THR A 160 -2.31 -3.50 12.90
C THR A 160 -2.91 -3.12 14.25
N ASP A 161 -2.10 -2.62 15.20
CA ASP A 161 -2.60 -2.30 16.54
C ASP A 161 -3.55 -1.10 16.49
N LEU A 162 -3.26 -0.14 15.61
CA LEU A 162 -4.09 1.05 15.42
C LEU A 162 -5.34 0.72 14.61
N ALA A 163 -5.20 -0.06 13.53
CA ALA A 163 -6.32 -0.54 12.74
C ALA A 163 -7.36 -1.31 13.61
N GLN A 164 -6.90 -2.25 14.43
CA GLN A 164 -7.77 -2.99 15.35
C GLN A 164 -8.46 -2.09 16.39
N ARG A 165 -7.79 -1.02 16.84
CA ARG A 165 -8.39 -0.04 17.75
C ARG A 165 -9.53 0.71 17.06
N ILE A 166 -9.31 1.17 15.83
CA ILE A 166 -10.31 1.86 15.02
C ILE A 166 -11.52 0.96 14.77
N ASP A 167 -11.30 -0.29 14.33
CA ASP A 167 -12.38 -1.26 14.10
C ASP A 167 -13.22 -1.50 15.36
N ALA A 168 -12.59 -1.58 16.53
CA ALA A 168 -13.28 -1.78 17.81
C ALA A 168 -14.10 -0.54 18.23
N GLU A 169 -13.60 0.67 17.96
CA GLU A 169 -14.30 1.92 18.20
C GLU A 169 -15.52 2.02 17.28
N GLU A 170 -15.37 1.75 15.98
CA GLU A 170 -16.47 1.78 15.01
C GLU A 170 -17.55 0.72 15.31
N ALA A 171 -17.17 -0.47 15.78
CA ALA A 171 -18.13 -1.51 16.16
C ALA A 171 -18.99 -1.15 17.40
N THR A 172 -18.59 -0.12 18.17
CA THR A 172 -19.34 0.35 19.34
C THR A 172 -20.29 1.51 19.04
N HIS A 173 -20.32 2.01 17.81
CA HIS A 173 -21.20 3.07 17.32
C HIS A 173 -22.39 2.54 16.51
#